data_AF-A0A535A4E8-F1
#
_entry.id   AF-A0A535A4E8-F1
#
_cell.length_a   1.000
_cell.length_b   1.000
_cell.length_c   1.000
_cell.angle_alpha   90.00
_cell.angle_beta   90.00
_cell.angle_gamma   90.00
#
_symmetry.space_group_name_H-M   'P 1'
#
loop_
_entity.id
_entity.type
_entity.pdbx_description
1 polymer ?
#
loop_
_entity_poly.entity_id
_entity_poly.type
_entity_poly.pdbx_seq_one_letter_code
_entity_poly.pdbx_strand_id
1 'polypeptide(L)'
;MVKATITSKGQLTIPKRVRDDLGLATGDHVGFVADGRGSYKLKPIRTRSSAQGVCDRLVKPGAHASVEDMKQAVEESVARRFRRAVRRGRRR
;
A
#
# COMPACT_ATOMS: atom_id res chain seq x y z
N MET A 1 25.38 -9.49 7.94
CA MET A 1 25.32 -8.27 7.10
C MET A 1 25.19 -8.70 5.65
N VAL A 2 24.16 -8.23 4.94
CA VAL A 2 24.01 -8.51 3.50
C VAL A 2 24.68 -7.36 2.73
N LYS A 3 25.64 -7.66 1.85
CA LYS A 3 26.37 -6.65 1.05
C LYS A 3 25.79 -6.59 -0.36
N ALA A 4 25.71 -5.40 -0.92
CA ALA A 4 25.37 -5.17 -2.33
C ALA A 4 26.64 -4.76 -3.09
N THR A 5 26.74 -5.18 -4.36
CA THR A 5 27.87 -4.84 -5.22
C THR A 5 27.41 -3.87 -6.28
N ILE A 6 28.18 -2.79 -6.48
CA ILE A 6 28.05 -1.89 -7.62
C ILE A 6 28.90 -2.48 -8.74
N THR A 7 28.29 -2.74 -9.90
CA THR A 7 29.03 -3.22 -11.07
C THR A 7 29.84 -2.09 -11.68
N SER A 8 30.81 -2.41 -12.54
CA SER A 8 31.62 -1.42 -13.28
C SER A 8 30.78 -0.46 -14.14
N LYS A 9 29.55 -0.82 -14.48
CA LYS A 9 28.59 0.03 -15.21
C LYS A 9 27.66 0.83 -14.30
N GLY A 10 27.91 0.84 -12.99
CA GLY A 10 27.08 1.54 -12.00
C GLY A 10 25.77 0.82 -11.64
N GLN A 11 25.61 -0.45 -11.98
CA GLN A 11 24.39 -1.20 -11.61
C GLN A 11 24.48 -1.64 -10.15
N LEU A 12 23.44 -1.36 -9.37
CA LEU A 12 23.33 -1.82 -7.98
C LEU A 12 22.69 -3.22 -7.94
N THR A 13 23.44 -4.23 -7.51
CA THR A 13 22.88 -5.58 -7.37
C THR A 13 22.28 -5.77 -5.99
N ILE A 14 20.95 -5.93 -5.92
CA ILE A 14 20.23 -6.22 -4.68
C ILE A 14 20.16 -7.74 -4.47
N PRO A 15 20.72 -8.27 -3.36
CA PRO A 15 20.67 -9.69 -3.02
C PRO A 15 19.23 -10.20 -2.87
N LYS A 16 18.99 -11.46 -3.23
CA LYS A 16 17.64 -12.07 -3.28
C LYS A 16 16.84 -11.84 -2.00
N ARG A 17 17.43 -12.12 -0.84
CA ARG A 17 16.76 -11.92 0.47
C ARG A 17 16.25 -10.49 0.66
N VAL A 18 17.04 -9.48 0.28
CA VAL A 18 16.66 -8.07 0.40
C VAL A 18 15.56 -7.71 -0.62
N ARG A 19 15.57 -8.31 -1.82
CA ARG A 19 14.47 -8.13 -2.79
C ARG A 19 13.17 -8.70 -2.25
N ASP A 20 13.21 -9.91 -1.71
CA ASP A 20 12.03 -10.60 -1.17
C ASP A 20 11.44 -9.80 0.02
N ASP A 21 12.30 -9.34 0.94
CA ASP A 21 11.88 -8.52 2.10
C ASP A 21 11.27 -7.17 1.68
N LEU A 22 11.75 -6.57 0.58
CA LEU A 22 11.25 -5.29 0.06
C LEU A 22 10.12 -5.47 -0.98
N GLY A 23 9.81 -6.70 -1.38
CA GLY A 23 8.86 -7.02 -2.44
C GLY A 23 9.26 -6.49 -3.83
N LEU A 24 10.57 -6.45 -4.14
CA LEU A 24 11.11 -5.93 -5.40
C LEU A 24 11.18 -7.03 -6.48
N ALA A 25 10.64 -6.73 -7.65
CA ALA A 25 10.73 -7.54 -8.86
C ALA A 25 11.65 -6.90 -9.92
N THR A 26 12.02 -7.69 -10.94
CA THR A 26 12.77 -7.17 -12.10
C THR A 26 11.96 -6.08 -12.80
N GLY A 27 12.56 -4.91 -12.98
CA GLY A 27 11.89 -3.73 -13.57
C GLY A 27 11.37 -2.72 -12.55
N ASP A 28 11.33 -3.08 -11.26
CA ASP A 28 10.93 -2.14 -10.21
C ASP A 28 11.95 -1.04 -10.01
N HIS A 29 11.45 0.14 -9.65
CA HIS A 29 12.26 1.32 -9.44
C HIS A 29 12.49 1.52 -7.93
N VAL A 30 13.70 1.93 -7.56
CA VAL A 30 14.07 2.22 -6.18
C VAL A 30 14.52 3.67 -6.07
N GLY A 31 14.03 4.36 -5.04
CA GLY A 31 14.36 5.74 -4.73
C GLY A 31 15.39 5.80 -3.62
N PHE A 32 16.32 6.75 -3.73
CA PHE A 32 17.27 7.07 -2.68
C PHE A 32 16.82 8.33 -1.97
N VAL A 33 16.52 8.22 -0.67
CA VAL A 33 16.10 9.35 0.16
C VAL A 33 17.21 9.66 1.13
N ALA A 34 17.76 10.87 1.07
CA ALA A 34 18.74 11.34 2.05
C ALA A 34 18.05 11.54 3.41
N ASP A 35 18.66 11.08 4.49
CA ASP A 35 18.14 11.31 5.85
C ASP A 35 18.66 12.61 6.49
N GLY A 36 19.47 13.38 5.75
CA GLY A 36 20.06 14.63 6.19
C GLY A 36 21.34 14.48 7.03
N ARG A 37 21.69 13.26 7.46
CA ARG A 37 22.93 12.96 8.23
C ARG A 37 24.00 12.25 7.38
N GLY A 38 23.94 12.42 6.07
CA GLY A 38 24.85 11.77 5.12
C GLY A 38 24.53 10.30 4.84
N SER A 39 23.39 9.79 5.32
CA SER A 39 22.91 8.46 4.97
C SER A 39 21.80 8.51 3.92
N TYR A 40 21.74 7.48 3.07
CA TYR A 40 20.67 7.28 2.11
C TYR A 40 19.85 6.05 2.48
N LYS A 41 18.54 6.22 2.51
CA LYS A 41 17.59 5.11 2.65
C LYS A 41 17.09 4.72 1.27
N LEU A 42 17.22 3.44 0.95
CA LEU A 42 16.66 2.86 -0.27
C LEU A 42 15.18 2.51 -0.01
N LYS A 43 14.29 3.03 -0.84
CA LYS A 43 12.84 2.76 -0.77
C LYS A 43 12.30 2.29 -2.11
N PRO A 44 11.48 1.22 -2.15
CA PRO A 44 10.73 0.85 -3.35
C PRO A 44 9.85 2.02 -3.81
N ILE A 45 9.91 2.36 -5.10
CA ILE A 45 8.98 3.32 -5.71
C ILE A 45 7.77 2.53 -6.18
N ARG A 46 6.71 2.54 -5.37
CA ARG A 46 5.42 1.98 -5.78
C ARG A 46 4.73 2.98 -6.68
N THR A 47 4.75 2.72 -7.98
CA THR A 47 4.01 3.53 -8.96
C THR A 47 2.51 3.46 -8.66
N ARG A 48 1.80 4.58 -8.91
CA ARG A 48 0.35 4.75 -8.67
C ARG A 48 -0.53 3.67 -9.30
N SER A 49 -0.02 2.95 -10.29
CA SER A 49 -0.71 1.90 -11.04
C SER A 49 -0.54 0.50 -10.43
N SER A 50 0.36 0.34 -9.45
CA SER A 50 0.50 -0.93 -8.73
C SER A 50 -0.68 -1.14 -7.79
N ALA A 51 -1.13 -2.39 -7.61
CA ALA A 51 -2.20 -2.73 -6.67
C ALA A 51 -1.90 -2.20 -5.27
N GLN A 52 -0.64 -2.28 -4.85
CA GLN A 52 -0.16 -1.71 -3.58
C GLN A 52 -0.28 -0.18 -3.53
N GLY A 53 0.07 0.53 -4.61
CA GLY A 53 -0.11 1.99 -4.69
C GLY A 53 -1.56 2.46 -4.68
N VAL A 54 -2.50 1.62 -5.13
CA VAL A 54 -3.95 1.85 -4.99
C VAL A 54 -4.41 1.58 -3.56
N CYS A 55 -3.97 0.47 -2.95
CA CYS A 55 -4.26 0.15 -1.54
C CYS A 55 -3.74 1.23 -0.58
N ASP A 56 -2.50 1.71 -0.79
CA ASP A 56 -1.88 2.77 0.01
C ASP A 56 -2.63 4.11 -0.10
N ARG A 57 -3.46 4.31 -1.15
CA ARG A 57 -4.37 5.47 -1.27
C ARG A 57 -5.68 5.26 -0.53
N LEU A 58 -6.23 4.05 -0.60
CA LEU A 58 -7.55 3.74 -0.05
C LEU A 58 -7.51 3.56 1.47
N VAL A 59 -6.39 3.07 1.99
CA VAL A 59 -6.20 2.85 3.42
C VAL A 59 -5.49 4.07 4.00
N LYS A 60 -6.19 4.84 4.85
CA LYS A 60 -5.54 5.92 5.60
C LYS A 60 -4.46 5.31 6.52
N PRO A 61 -3.26 5.90 6.62
CA PRO A 61 -2.25 5.44 7.57
C PRO A 61 -2.83 5.40 8.99
N GLY A 62 -2.73 4.26 9.67
CA GLY A 62 -3.28 4.07 11.02
C GLY A 62 -4.78 3.76 11.08
N ALA A 63 -5.46 3.54 9.94
CA ALA A 63 -6.83 3.07 9.94
C ALA A 63 -6.87 1.60 10.40
N HIS A 64 -7.22 1.41 11.67
CA HIS A 64 -7.58 0.12 12.25
C HIS A 64 -9.03 0.20 12.71
N ALA A 65 -9.88 -0.69 12.22
CA ALA A 65 -11.25 -0.84 12.70
C ALA A 65 -11.29 -1.96 13.74
N SER A 66 -11.97 -1.74 14.86
CA SER A 66 -12.29 -2.83 15.78
C SER A 66 -13.38 -3.72 15.19
N VAL A 67 -13.51 -4.95 15.71
CA VAL A 67 -14.60 -5.86 15.30
C VAL A 67 -15.98 -5.22 15.58
N GLU A 68 -16.08 -4.40 16.62
CA GLU A 68 -17.32 -3.71 16.97
C GLU A 68 -17.65 -2.60 15.98
N ASP A 69 -16.66 -1.79 15.58
CA ASP A 69 -16.82 -0.77 14.52
C ASP A 69 -17.28 -1.41 13.20
N MET A 70 -16.77 -2.61 12.89
CA MET A 70 -17.16 -3.36 11.71
C MET A 70 -18.62 -3.80 11.76
N LYS A 71 -19.08 -4.33 12.90
CA LYS A 71 -20.48 -4.75 13.08
C LYS A 71 -21.42 -3.56 12.94
N GLN A 72 -21.11 -2.45 13.61
CA GLN A 72 -21.92 -1.24 13.54
C GLN A 72 -22.02 -0.71 12.10
N ALA A 73 -20.89 -0.67 11.37
CA ALA A 73 -20.88 -0.25 9.97
C ALA A 73 -21.74 -1.14 9.06
N VAL A 74 -21.76 -2.46 9.31
CA VAL A 74 -22.62 -3.40 8.57
C VAL A 74 -24.09 -3.10 8.84
N GLU A 75 -24.48 -2.95 10.11
CA GLU A 75 -25.87 -2.65 10.50
C GLU A 75 -26.37 -1.35 9.86
N GLU A 76 -25.58 -0.28 9.96
CA GLU A 76 -25.90 1.02 9.35
C GLU A 76 -26.05 0.92 7.83
N SER A 77 -25.19 0.16 7.18
CA SER A 77 -25.22 -0.04 5.73
C SER A 77 -26.47 -0.81 5.29
N VAL A 78 -26.85 -1.85 6.04
CA VAL A 78 -28.09 -2.62 5.81
C VAL A 78 -29.32 -1.73 6.01
N ALA A 79 -29.41 -1.00 7.12
CA ALA A 79 -30.53 -0.09 7.41
C ALA A 79 -30.66 1.01 6.33
N ARG A 80 -29.54 1.57 5.88
CA ARG A 80 -29.49 2.55 4.77
C ARG A 80 -29.99 1.93 3.46
N ARG A 81 -29.56 0.72 3.12
CA ARG A 81 -29.97 0.02 1.89
C ARG A 81 -31.46 -0.30 1.91
N PHE A 82 -31.98 -0.78 3.05
CA PHE A 82 -33.39 -1.05 3.24
C PHE A 82 -34.26 0.21 3.09
N ARG A 83 -33.90 1.31 3.76
CA ARG A 83 -34.59 2.60 3.61
C ARG A 83 -34.63 3.10 2.17
N ARG A 84 -33.55 2.91 1.40
CA ARG A 84 -33.51 3.25 -0.03
C ARG A 84 -34.45 2.37 -0.87
N ALA A 85 -34.49 1.07 -0.58
CA ALA A 85 -35.37 0.14 -1.27
C ALA A 85 -36.85 0.46 -1.02
N VAL A 86 -37.23 0.68 0.24
CA VAL A 86 -38.61 1.03 0.62
C VAL A 86 -39.05 2.37 0.00
N ARG A 87 -38.18 3.38 -0.02
CA ARG A 87 -38.47 4.68 -0.68
C ARG A 87 -38.67 4.56 -2.19
N ARG A 88 -37.98 3.62 -2.85
CA ARG A 88 -38.13 3.35 -4.28
C ARG A 88 -39.39 2.55 -4.59
N GLY A 89 -39.79 1.64 -3.70
CA GLY A 89 -41.04 0.88 -3.82
C GLY A 89 -42.30 1.74 -3.65
N ARG A 90 -42.25 2.78 -2.81
CA ARG A 90 -43.36 3.72 -2.57
C ARG A 90 -43.61 4.76 -3.68
N ARG A 91 -42.79 4.79 -4.72
CA ARG A 91 -42.89 5.70 -5.89
C ARG A 91 -43.40 5.00 -7.16
N ARG A 92 -43.78 3.73 -7.05
CA ARG A 92 -44.56 2.99 -8.06
C ARG A 92 -45.97 2.81 -7.52
#